data_AF-A0A0K2RCJ5-F1
#
_entry.id   AF-A0A0K2RCJ5-F1
#
_cell.length_a   1.000
_cell.length_b   1.000
_cell.length_c   1.000
_cell.angle_alpha   90.00
_cell.angle_beta   90.00
_cell.angle_gamma   90.00
#
_symmetry.space_group_name_H-M   'P 1'
#
loop_
_entity.id
_entity.type
_entity.pdbx_description
1 polymer ?
#
loop_
_entity_poly.entity_id
_entity_poly.type
_entity_poly.pdbx_seq_one_letter_code
_entity_poly.pdbx_strand_id
1 'polypeptide(L)'
;MIEAQGTSMTQLLVAALFEVAGILAAVCGLQAVLRLRQEEVAGTAEPVVSESVGRMRWLGSFVGLGAVSVVLVMGFTALGAWVSLVASGDTSSAVGEVWQTAVDQLPAALIYLALPAAVFVVWPRATVPAGWALLGVGVVLGIYGGMLGLDQKVRDLSPFTHSPVTTSSGTDWSGGFWMLGIAAVLTAFSLVAVRRREVGTA
;
A
#
# COMPACT_ATOMS: atom_id res chain seq x y z
N MET A 1 -13.64 -14.61 25.88
CA MET A 1 -13.30 -13.24 26.33
C MET A 1 -13.31 -12.20 25.20
N ILE A 2 -13.58 -12.55 23.93
CA ILE A 2 -13.65 -11.60 22.80
C ILE A 2 -15.01 -10.86 22.75
N GLU A 3 -16.08 -11.44 23.29
CA GLU A 3 -17.40 -10.77 23.40
C GLU A 3 -17.43 -9.60 24.41
N ALA A 4 -16.39 -9.42 25.24
CA ALA A 4 -16.37 -8.39 26.28
C ALA A 4 -16.11 -6.96 25.77
N GLN A 5 -15.82 -6.77 24.47
CA GLN A 5 -15.49 -5.46 23.88
C GLN A 5 -16.58 -4.85 22.98
N GLY A 6 -17.76 -5.46 22.88
CA GLY A 6 -18.85 -4.91 22.05
C GLY A 6 -18.58 -4.92 20.54
N THR A 7 -17.57 -5.66 20.09
CA THR A 7 -17.24 -5.87 18.67
C THR A 7 -17.85 -7.19 18.21
N SER A 8 -18.65 -7.17 17.13
CA SER A 8 -19.25 -8.35 16.53
C SER A 8 -18.18 -9.27 15.92
N MET A 9 -18.40 -10.60 15.92
CA MET A 9 -17.54 -11.55 15.18
C MET A 9 -17.48 -11.20 13.68
N THR A 10 -18.59 -10.66 13.13
CA THR A 10 -18.64 -10.17 11.76
C THR A 10 -17.66 -9.01 11.55
N GLN A 11 -17.60 -8.04 12.47
CA GLN A 11 -16.69 -6.90 12.37
C GLN A 11 -15.22 -7.33 12.40
N LEU A 12 -14.87 -8.30 13.27
CA LEU A 12 -13.51 -8.85 13.32
C LEU A 12 -13.14 -9.57 12.02
N LEU A 13 -14.07 -10.35 11.45
CA LEU A 13 -13.87 -11.03 10.17
C LEU A 13 -13.70 -10.02 9.03
N VAL A 14 -14.54 -8.98 8.98
CA VAL A 14 -14.45 -7.91 7.98
C VAL A 14 -13.10 -7.20 8.10
N ALA A 15 -12.69 -6.79 9.30
CA ALA A 15 -11.40 -6.14 9.50
C ALA A 15 -10.23 -7.00 9.00
N ALA A 16 -10.22 -8.31 9.32
CA ALA A 16 -9.18 -9.24 8.87
C ALA A 16 -9.16 -9.40 7.34
N LEU A 17 -10.33 -9.49 6.70
CA LEU A 17 -10.42 -9.56 5.24
C LEU A 17 -9.89 -8.29 4.56
N PHE A 18 -10.15 -7.13 5.17
CA PHE A 18 -9.65 -5.84 4.68
C PHE A 18 -8.14 -5.68 4.88
N GLU A 19 -7.57 -6.24 5.93
CA GLU A 19 -6.12 -6.29 6.12
C GLU A 19 -5.45 -7.09 4.98
N VAL A 20 -5.99 -8.27 4.66
CA VAL A 20 -5.52 -9.07 3.52
C VAL A 20 -5.68 -8.30 2.19
N ALA A 21 -6.82 -7.63 1.99
CA ALA A 21 -7.03 -6.80 0.81
C ALA A 21 -6.04 -5.62 0.73
N GLY A 22 -5.70 -5.00 1.87
CA GLY A 22 -4.70 -3.95 1.96
C GLY A 22 -3.31 -4.43 1.54
N ILE A 23 -2.94 -5.65 1.90
CA ILE A 23 -1.69 -6.29 1.45
C ILE A 23 -1.73 -6.54 -0.06
N LEU A 24 -2.84 -7.03 -0.60
CA LEU A 24 -2.99 -7.22 -2.05
C LEU A 24 -2.91 -5.89 -2.80
N ALA A 25 -3.52 -4.83 -2.26
CA ALA A 25 -3.39 -3.48 -2.81
C ALA A 25 -1.93 -3.00 -2.80
N ALA A 26 -1.21 -3.21 -1.69
CA ALA A 26 0.22 -2.92 -1.57
C ALA A 26 1.04 -3.68 -2.63
N VAL A 27 0.73 -4.97 -2.87
CA VAL A 27 1.34 -5.76 -3.94
C VAL A 27 1.07 -5.14 -5.31
N CYS A 28 -0.17 -4.73 -5.61
CA CYS A 28 -0.49 -4.07 -6.88
C CYS A 28 0.30 -2.78 -7.08
N GLY A 29 0.46 -1.96 -6.03
CA GLY A 29 1.33 -0.78 -6.05
C GLY A 29 2.79 -1.12 -6.31
N LEU A 30 3.34 -2.09 -5.58
CA LEU A 30 4.70 -2.60 -5.77
C LEU A 30 4.92 -3.10 -7.21
N GLN A 31 3.99 -3.89 -7.75
CA GLN A 31 4.07 -4.45 -9.10
C GLN A 31 4.16 -3.37 -10.18
N ALA A 32 3.48 -2.23 -10.01
CA ALA A 32 3.60 -1.12 -10.95
C ALA A 32 5.04 -0.59 -11.03
N VAL A 33 5.75 -0.53 -9.91
CA VAL A 33 7.17 -0.11 -9.86
C VAL A 33 8.10 -1.21 -10.36
N LEU A 34 7.81 -2.48 -10.08
CA LEU A 34 8.60 -3.58 -10.63
C LEU A 34 8.47 -3.63 -12.16
N ARG A 35 7.29 -3.33 -12.69
CA ARG A 35 7.07 -3.22 -14.13
C ARG A 35 7.87 -2.07 -14.74
N LEU A 36 7.90 -0.91 -14.09
CA LEU A 36 8.77 0.21 -14.47
C LEU A 36 10.24 -0.24 -14.60
N ARG A 37 10.74 -1.02 -13.63
CA ARG A 37 12.11 -1.56 -13.67
C ARG A 37 12.32 -2.58 -14.80
N GLN A 38 11.33 -3.42 -15.08
CA GLN A 38 11.41 -4.37 -16.18
C GLN A 38 11.50 -3.68 -17.55
N GLU A 39 10.72 -2.61 -17.75
CA GLU A 39 10.79 -1.81 -18.99
C GLU A 39 12.14 -1.09 -19.15
N GLU A 40 12.77 -0.67 -18.04
CA GLU A 40 14.14 -0.12 -18.07
C GLU A 40 15.18 -1.18 -18.47
N VAL A 41 15.08 -2.39 -17.93
CA VAL A 41 16.02 -3.49 -18.21
C VAL A 41 15.83 -4.06 -19.62
N ALA A 42 14.60 -4.06 -20.13
CA ALA A 42 14.29 -4.57 -21.47
C ALA A 42 14.72 -3.62 -22.61
N GLY A 43 15.20 -2.42 -22.29
CA GLY A 43 15.58 -1.41 -23.29
C GLY A 43 14.38 -0.72 -23.98
N THR A 44 13.13 -1.08 -23.65
CA THR A 44 11.92 -0.42 -24.17
C THR A 44 11.76 1.03 -23.70
N ALA A 45 12.53 1.45 -22.69
CA ALA A 45 12.58 2.83 -22.25
C ALA A 45 13.31 3.77 -23.23
N GLU A 46 14.24 3.26 -24.05
CA GLU A 46 15.04 4.09 -24.97
C GLU A 46 14.20 4.72 -26.09
N PRO A 47 13.30 3.99 -26.78
CA PRO A 47 12.39 4.59 -27.76
C PRO A 47 11.43 5.63 -27.14
N VAL A 48 10.88 5.34 -25.96
CA VAL A 48 9.83 6.17 -25.32
C VAL A 48 10.38 7.47 -24.74
N VAL A 49 11.63 7.49 -24.28
CA VAL A 49 12.31 8.69 -23.79
C VAL A 49 12.98 9.47 -24.95
N SER A 50 13.21 8.81 -26.10
CA SER A 50 13.62 9.48 -27.34
C SER A 50 12.47 10.24 -28.01
N GLU A 51 11.22 9.75 -27.84
CA GLU A 51 10.02 10.55 -28.05
C GLU A 51 9.78 11.48 -26.85
N SER A 52 9.14 12.62 -27.09
CA SER A 52 8.95 13.79 -26.21
C SER A 52 8.41 13.58 -24.76
N VAL A 53 8.27 12.36 -24.27
CA VAL A 53 7.79 12.05 -22.92
C VAL A 53 8.93 12.18 -21.91
N GLY A 54 9.01 13.32 -21.22
CA GLY A 54 10.02 13.55 -20.20
C GLY A 54 10.03 12.46 -19.10
N ARG A 55 11.22 12.12 -18.59
CA ARG A 55 11.48 11.06 -17.57
C ARG A 55 10.53 11.10 -16.37
N MET A 56 10.13 12.30 -15.95
CA MET A 56 9.21 12.49 -14.83
C MET A 56 7.77 12.07 -15.16
N ARG A 57 7.32 12.27 -16.40
CA ARG A 57 6.01 11.81 -16.86
C ARG A 57 5.98 10.29 -17.02
N TRP A 58 7.10 9.68 -17.44
CA TRP A 58 7.23 8.23 -17.49
C TRP A 58 7.10 7.58 -16.10
N LEU A 59 7.95 7.97 -15.14
CA LEU A 59 7.85 7.46 -13.75
C LEU A 59 6.50 7.80 -13.11
N GLY A 60 5.99 9.02 -13.35
CA GLY A 60 4.70 9.47 -12.86
C GLY A 60 3.52 8.64 -13.38
N SER A 61 3.56 8.14 -14.62
CA SER A 61 2.51 7.26 -15.16
C SER A 61 2.44 5.93 -14.41
N PHE A 62 3.59 5.31 -14.10
CA PHE A 62 3.62 4.05 -13.35
C PHE A 62 3.21 4.23 -11.89
N VAL A 63 3.69 5.29 -11.24
CA VAL A 63 3.26 5.61 -9.87
C VAL A 63 1.78 5.95 -9.83
N GLY A 64 1.28 6.72 -10.79
CA GLY A 64 -0.14 7.04 -10.91
C GLY A 64 -1.00 5.80 -11.14
N LEU A 65 -0.57 4.90 -12.04
CA LEU A 65 -1.24 3.62 -12.27
C LEU A 65 -1.23 2.73 -11.01
N GLY A 66 -0.12 2.71 -10.27
CA GLY A 66 -0.02 2.01 -8.99
C GLY A 66 -0.93 2.59 -7.91
N ALA A 67 -1.06 3.90 -7.83
CA ALA A 67 -1.99 4.54 -6.89
C ALA A 67 -3.44 4.24 -7.24
N VAL A 68 -3.78 4.29 -8.54
CA VAL A 68 -5.12 3.93 -9.03
C VAL A 68 -5.42 2.46 -8.74
N SER A 69 -4.47 1.54 -8.97
CA SER A 69 -4.68 0.12 -8.69
C SER A 69 -4.92 -0.14 -7.21
N VAL A 70 -4.18 0.52 -6.30
CA VAL A 70 -4.41 0.47 -4.85
C VAL A 70 -5.85 0.88 -4.50
N VAL A 71 -6.30 2.02 -5.03
CA VAL A 71 -7.66 2.53 -4.76
C VAL A 71 -8.73 1.60 -5.34
N LEU A 72 -8.52 1.07 -6.54
CA LEU A 72 -9.47 0.13 -7.15
C LEU A 72 -9.59 -1.17 -6.38
N VAL A 73 -8.47 -1.75 -5.92
CA VAL A 73 -8.49 -2.98 -5.10
C VAL A 73 -9.30 -2.73 -3.83
N MET A 74 -9.01 -1.68 -3.07
CA MET A 74 -9.75 -1.38 -1.84
C MET A 74 -11.21 -1.02 -2.11
N GLY A 75 -11.49 -0.28 -3.19
CA GLY A 75 -12.85 0.06 -3.59
C GLY A 75 -13.68 -1.16 -3.97
N PHE A 76 -13.12 -2.12 -4.72
CA PHE A 76 -13.81 -3.36 -5.05
C PHE A 76 -13.98 -4.28 -3.84
N THR A 77 -13.01 -4.33 -2.93
CA THR A 77 -13.15 -5.05 -1.66
C THR A 77 -14.30 -4.46 -0.83
N ALA A 78 -14.37 -3.12 -0.71
CA ALA A 78 -15.45 -2.45 0.01
C ALA A 78 -16.82 -2.69 -0.64
N LEU A 79 -16.89 -2.61 -1.97
CA LEU A 79 -18.11 -2.89 -2.71
C LEU A 79 -18.57 -4.35 -2.51
N GLY A 80 -17.64 -5.31 -2.58
CA GLY A 80 -17.94 -6.73 -2.37
C GLY A 80 -18.44 -7.01 -0.95
N ALA A 81 -17.78 -6.43 0.06
CA ALA A 81 -18.19 -6.53 1.46
C ALA A 81 -19.59 -5.91 1.67
N TRP A 82 -19.84 -4.73 1.11
CA TRP A 82 -21.14 -4.07 1.19
C TRP A 82 -22.27 -4.90 0.57
N VAL A 83 -22.06 -5.42 -0.65
CA VAL A 83 -23.04 -6.28 -1.33
C VAL A 83 -23.31 -7.54 -0.51
N SER A 84 -22.27 -8.14 0.08
CA SER A 84 -22.41 -9.32 0.96
C SER A 84 -23.24 -9.01 2.21
N LEU A 85 -22.99 -7.89 2.88
CA LEU A 85 -23.76 -7.48 4.07
C LEU A 85 -25.23 -7.25 3.74
N VAL A 86 -25.50 -6.50 2.66
CA VAL A 86 -26.87 -6.24 2.19
C VAL A 86 -27.59 -7.55 1.83
N ALA A 87 -26.92 -8.48 1.13
CA ALA A 87 -27.50 -9.77 0.75
C ALA A 87 -27.79 -10.66 1.97
N SER A 88 -26.98 -10.58 3.03
CA SER A 88 -27.16 -11.34 4.27
C SER A 88 -28.22 -10.75 5.21
N GLY A 89 -28.66 -9.50 4.98
CA GLY A 89 -29.56 -8.77 5.88
C GLY A 89 -28.91 -8.37 7.22
N ASP A 90 -27.58 -8.47 7.32
CA ASP A 90 -26.83 -8.15 8.53
C ASP A 90 -26.71 -6.62 8.68
N THR A 91 -27.22 -6.10 9.80
CA THR A 91 -27.15 -4.67 10.19
C THR A 91 -26.06 -4.40 11.22
N SER A 92 -25.24 -5.40 11.56
CA SER A 92 -24.19 -5.28 12.58
C SER A 92 -23.06 -4.33 12.22
N SER A 93 -22.86 -4.03 10.93
CA SER A 93 -21.87 -3.07 10.44
C SER A 93 -22.53 -2.02 9.57
N ALA A 94 -22.32 -0.75 9.86
CA ALA A 94 -22.85 0.33 9.04
C ALA A 94 -22.12 0.35 7.68
N VAL A 95 -22.82 0.67 6.59
CA VAL A 95 -22.21 0.82 5.25
C VAL A 95 -21.01 1.77 5.29
N GLY A 96 -21.10 2.85 6.07
CA GLY A 96 -20.00 3.80 6.25
C GLY A 96 -18.74 3.19 6.88
N GLU A 97 -18.89 2.25 7.81
CA GLU A 97 -17.79 1.60 8.51
C GLU A 97 -16.97 0.70 7.57
N VAL A 98 -17.64 0.03 6.62
CA VAL A 98 -16.99 -0.79 5.58
C VAL A 98 -16.12 0.06 4.68
N TRP A 99 -16.63 1.20 4.20
CA TRP A 99 -15.86 2.12 3.38
C TRP A 99 -14.71 2.76 4.16
N GLN A 100 -14.94 3.10 5.44
CA GLN A 100 -13.90 3.64 6.30
C GLN A 100 -12.76 2.63 6.51
N THR A 101 -13.09 1.37 6.77
CA THR A 101 -12.11 0.27 6.87
C THR A 101 -11.32 0.10 5.56
N ALA A 102 -11.92 0.40 4.41
CA ALA A 102 -11.21 0.42 3.12
C ALA A 102 -10.18 1.55 3.05
N VAL A 103 -10.61 2.75 3.43
CA VAL A 103 -9.80 3.97 3.37
C VAL A 103 -8.63 3.90 4.35
N ASP A 104 -8.84 3.27 5.50
CA ASP A 104 -7.85 3.03 6.54
C ASP A 104 -6.63 2.22 6.06
N GLN A 105 -6.78 1.40 5.02
CA GLN A 105 -5.67 0.58 4.48
C GLN A 105 -4.87 1.30 3.38
N LEU A 106 -5.39 2.40 2.83
CA LEU A 106 -4.73 3.13 1.75
C LEU A 106 -3.36 3.70 2.15
N PRO A 107 -3.16 4.30 3.34
CA PRO A 107 -1.86 4.82 3.74
C PRO A 107 -0.77 3.74 3.73
N ALA A 108 -1.08 2.54 4.23
CA ALA A 108 -0.15 1.41 4.24
C ALA A 108 0.22 0.98 2.82
N ALA A 109 -0.77 0.78 1.95
CA ALA A 109 -0.54 0.36 0.58
C ALA A 109 0.28 1.39 -0.23
N LEU A 110 0.04 2.69 -0.02
CA LEU A 110 0.78 3.75 -0.71
C LEU A 110 2.24 3.85 -0.28
N ILE A 111 2.58 3.49 0.97
CA ILE A 111 3.99 3.36 1.39
C ILE A 111 4.71 2.29 0.57
N TYR A 112 4.06 1.15 0.32
CA TYR A 112 4.61 0.06 -0.50
C TYR A 112 4.64 0.35 -2.00
N LEU A 113 3.98 1.42 -2.46
CA LEU A 113 4.18 1.99 -3.78
C LEU A 113 5.36 2.97 -3.80
N ALA A 114 5.44 3.86 -2.81
CA ALA A 114 6.41 4.95 -2.78
C ALA A 114 7.84 4.49 -2.42
N LEU A 115 7.99 3.51 -1.52
CA LEU A 115 9.28 2.97 -1.11
C LEU A 115 10.05 2.32 -2.28
N PRO A 116 9.47 1.37 -3.04
CA PRO A 116 10.14 0.81 -4.20
C PRO A 116 10.44 1.87 -5.26
N ALA A 117 9.59 2.88 -5.42
CA ALA A 117 9.85 3.98 -6.36
C ALA A 117 11.09 4.79 -5.96
N ALA A 118 11.27 5.05 -4.66
CA ALA A 118 12.48 5.71 -4.15
C ALA A 118 13.72 4.83 -4.32
N VAL A 119 13.61 3.52 -4.03
CA VAL A 119 14.69 2.54 -4.27
C VAL A 119 15.04 2.50 -5.75
N PHE A 120 14.06 2.49 -6.64
CA PHE A 120 14.26 2.49 -8.07
C PHE A 120 15.12 3.66 -8.54
N VAL A 121 14.86 4.87 -8.03
CA VAL A 121 15.59 6.07 -8.45
C VAL A 121 16.97 6.18 -7.79
N VAL A 122 17.22 5.53 -6.65
CA VAL A 122 18.56 5.52 -6.03
C VAL A 122 19.40 4.36 -6.55
N TRP A 123 18.86 3.15 -6.43
CA TRP A 123 19.52 1.88 -6.76
C TRP A 123 18.60 0.93 -7.54
N PRO A 124 18.44 1.15 -8.86
CA PRO A 124 17.49 0.41 -9.69
C PRO A 124 17.64 -1.12 -9.63
N ARG A 125 18.88 -1.62 -9.56
CA ARG A 125 19.17 -3.07 -9.47
C ARG A 125 18.59 -3.71 -8.21
N ALA A 126 18.46 -2.95 -7.13
CA ALA A 126 17.89 -3.43 -5.87
C ALA A 126 16.37 -3.36 -5.81
N THR A 127 15.69 -2.72 -6.77
CA THR A 127 14.22 -2.48 -6.72
C THR A 127 13.41 -3.75 -6.49
N VAL A 128 13.68 -4.80 -7.27
CA VAL A 128 12.96 -6.08 -7.18
C VAL A 128 13.20 -6.77 -5.84
N PRO A 129 14.45 -7.07 -5.43
CA PRO A 129 14.68 -7.74 -4.15
C PRO A 129 14.29 -6.89 -2.95
N ALA A 130 14.56 -5.58 -2.96
CA ALA A 130 14.23 -4.70 -1.85
C ALA A 130 12.71 -4.51 -1.70
N GLY A 131 11.97 -4.34 -2.80
CA GLY A 131 10.53 -4.19 -2.75
C GLY A 131 9.83 -5.41 -2.14
N TRP A 132 10.19 -6.61 -2.57
CA TRP A 132 9.67 -7.85 -1.99
C TRP A 132 10.14 -8.10 -0.56
N ALA A 133 11.40 -7.81 -0.24
CA ALA A 133 11.91 -7.96 1.11
C ALA A 133 11.20 -7.03 2.10
N LEU A 134 11.04 -5.74 1.74
CA LEU A 134 10.34 -4.75 2.57
C LEU A 134 8.88 -5.13 2.78
N LEU A 135 8.19 -5.57 1.72
CA LEU A 135 6.81 -6.04 1.82
C LEU A 135 6.70 -7.29 2.70
N GLY A 136 7.52 -8.31 2.43
CA GLY A 136 7.51 -9.56 3.19
C GLY A 136 7.80 -9.33 4.67
N VAL A 137 8.84 -8.56 4.99
CA VAL A 137 9.18 -8.20 6.37
C VAL A 137 8.04 -7.44 7.03
N GLY A 138 7.46 -6.44 6.36
CA GLY A 138 6.37 -5.67 6.95
C GLY A 138 5.10 -6.47 7.20
N VAL A 139 4.74 -7.40 6.30
CA VAL A 139 3.62 -8.34 6.50
C VAL A 139 3.91 -9.27 7.67
N VAL A 140 5.12 -9.84 7.76
CA VAL A 140 5.52 -10.71 8.87
C VAL A 140 5.45 -9.97 10.21
N LEU A 141 5.99 -8.76 10.27
CA LEU A 141 5.98 -7.93 11.47
C LEU A 141 4.58 -7.44 11.85
N GLY A 142 3.73 -7.12 10.86
CA GLY A 142 2.37 -6.64 11.07
C GLY A 142 1.44 -7.73 11.60
N ILE A 143 1.32 -8.85 10.86
CA ILE A 143 0.39 -9.93 11.18
C ILE A 143 0.95 -10.82 12.30
N TYR A 144 2.19 -11.28 12.13
CA TYR A 144 2.77 -12.31 12.99
C TYR A 144 3.64 -11.74 14.10
N GLY A 145 4.00 -10.45 14.07
CA GLY A 145 4.92 -9.88 15.05
C GLY A 145 4.45 -10.02 16.50
N GLY A 146 3.14 -9.86 16.73
CA GLY A 146 2.53 -10.12 18.04
C GLY A 146 2.55 -11.61 18.44
N MET A 147 2.31 -12.51 17.48
CA MET A 147 2.34 -13.97 17.70
C MET A 147 3.75 -14.51 17.96
N LEU A 148 4.75 -13.90 17.34
CA LEU A 148 6.17 -14.23 17.49
C LEU A 148 6.78 -13.66 18.77
N GLY A 149 6.03 -12.89 19.56
CA GLY A 149 6.52 -12.27 20.79
C GLY A 149 7.60 -11.20 20.55
N LEU A 150 7.61 -10.57 19.37
CA LEU A 150 8.57 -9.52 19.04
C LEU A 150 8.27 -8.26 19.85
N ASP A 151 9.34 -7.58 20.27
CA ASP A 151 9.23 -6.29 20.96
C ASP A 151 8.52 -5.25 20.08
N GLN A 152 7.76 -4.35 20.71
CA GLN A 152 6.93 -3.36 20.03
C GLN A 152 7.79 -2.48 19.11
N LYS A 153 9.01 -2.14 19.54
CA LYS A 153 9.97 -1.37 18.73
C LYS A 153 10.30 -2.01 17.38
N VAL A 154 10.32 -3.34 17.31
CA VAL A 154 10.59 -4.08 16.06
C VAL A 154 9.35 -4.10 15.19
N ARG A 155 8.17 -4.25 15.81
CA ARG A 155 6.88 -4.22 15.11
C ARG A 155 6.57 -2.86 14.52
N ASP A 156 6.93 -1.78 15.23
CA ASP A 156 6.75 -0.39 14.81
C ASP A 156 7.56 -0.03 13.55
N LEU A 157 8.50 -0.86 13.10
CA LEU A 157 9.09 -0.68 11.76
C LEU A 157 8.11 -0.97 10.64
N SER A 158 7.04 -1.73 10.89
CA SER A 158 6.06 -2.07 9.87
C SER A 158 5.08 -0.91 9.66
N PRO A 159 4.88 -0.46 8.40
CA PRO A 159 3.80 0.48 8.08
C PRO A 159 2.43 -0.04 8.49
N PHE A 160 2.21 -1.37 8.45
CA PHE A 160 0.92 -1.97 8.81
C PHE A 160 0.56 -1.79 10.29
N THR A 161 1.53 -1.62 11.20
CA THR A 161 1.22 -1.38 12.62
C THR A 161 0.76 0.05 12.91
N HIS A 162 0.98 0.98 11.96
CA HIS A 162 0.58 2.37 12.06
C HIS A 162 -0.67 2.69 11.24
N SER A 163 -1.25 1.69 10.56
CA SER A 163 -2.45 1.89 9.78
C SER A 163 -3.62 2.27 10.70
N PRO A 164 -4.45 3.25 10.31
CA PRO A 164 -5.69 3.54 11.02
C PRO A 164 -6.51 2.25 11.23
N VAL A 165 -7.09 2.10 12.42
CA VAL A 165 -7.98 0.99 12.73
C VAL A 165 -9.33 1.58 13.12
N THR A 166 -10.35 1.31 12.31
CA THR A 166 -11.73 1.66 12.67
C THR A 166 -12.19 0.78 13.82
N THR A 167 -12.62 1.43 14.91
CA THR A 167 -13.25 0.79 16.06
C THR A 167 -14.64 1.36 16.28
N SER A 168 -15.45 0.71 17.12
CA SER A 168 -16.77 1.22 17.52
C SER A 168 -16.74 2.60 18.19
N SER A 169 -15.58 3.04 18.68
CA SER A 169 -15.36 4.35 19.31
C SER A 169 -14.87 5.45 18.36
N GLY A 170 -14.62 5.11 17.09
CA GLY A 170 -14.04 6.00 16.08
C GLY A 170 -12.72 5.46 15.52
N THR A 171 -12.12 6.21 14.60
CA THR A 171 -10.87 5.86 13.91
C THR A 171 -9.79 6.88 14.24
N ASP A 172 -8.66 6.43 14.78
CA ASP A 172 -7.49 7.28 14.97
C ASP A 172 -6.68 7.36 13.67
N TRP A 173 -6.69 8.55 13.06
CA TRP A 173 -6.00 8.83 11.80
C TRP A 173 -4.58 9.38 11.97
N SER A 174 -4.11 9.54 13.21
CA SER A 174 -2.80 10.14 13.51
C SER A 174 -1.65 9.43 12.77
N GLY A 175 -1.63 8.09 12.81
CA GLY A 175 -0.66 7.27 12.07
C GLY A 175 -0.83 7.34 10.56
N GLY A 176 -2.09 7.29 10.09
CA GLY A 176 -2.43 7.38 8.67
C GLY A 176 -1.92 8.66 8.00
N PHE A 177 -2.06 9.82 8.65
CA PHE A 177 -1.54 11.08 8.11
C PHE A 177 -0.02 11.12 8.00
N TRP A 178 0.70 10.55 8.98
CA TRP A 178 2.16 10.43 8.91
C TRP A 178 2.59 9.53 7.75
N MET A 179 1.92 8.40 7.55
CA MET A 179 2.20 7.49 6.43
C MET A 179 1.93 8.15 5.08
N LEU A 180 0.81 8.86 4.94
CA LEU A 180 0.51 9.63 3.72
C LEU A 180 1.56 10.71 3.47
N GLY A 181 2.01 11.41 4.52
CA GLY A 181 3.10 12.39 4.44
C GLY A 181 4.41 11.77 3.95
N ILE A 182 4.82 10.64 4.55
CA ILE A 182 6.02 9.89 4.15
C ILE A 182 5.90 9.40 2.70
N ALA A 183 4.76 8.82 2.32
CA ALA A 183 4.51 8.35 0.96
C ALA A 183 4.58 9.51 -0.06
N ALA A 184 4.04 10.67 0.28
CA ALA A 184 4.09 11.86 -0.57
C ALA A 184 5.53 12.37 -0.73
N VAL A 185 6.31 12.43 0.36
CA VAL A 185 7.72 12.84 0.33
C VAL A 185 8.56 11.87 -0.49
N LEU A 186 8.40 10.56 -0.31
CA LEU A 186 9.11 9.53 -1.08
C LEU A 186 8.75 9.59 -2.57
N THR A 187 7.47 9.81 -2.89
CA THR A 187 7.01 9.96 -4.27
C THR A 187 7.59 11.22 -4.92
N ALA A 188 7.53 12.36 -4.22
CA ALA A 188 8.10 13.62 -4.69
C ALA A 188 9.62 13.50 -4.87
N PHE A 189 10.31 12.89 -3.92
CA PHE A 189 11.74 12.58 -4.03
C PHE A 189 12.03 11.76 -5.27
N SER A 190 11.27 10.68 -5.52
CA SER A 190 11.44 9.83 -6.70
C SER A 190 11.27 10.62 -8.00
N LEU A 191 10.22 11.46 -8.09
CA LEU A 191 9.94 12.30 -9.26
C LEU A 191 11.01 13.37 -9.50
N VAL A 192 11.61 13.93 -8.44
CA VAL A 192 12.69 14.92 -8.57
C VAL A 192 14.02 14.25 -8.90
N ALA A 193 14.34 13.15 -8.22
CA ALA A 193 15.61 12.46 -8.39
C ALA A 193 15.72 11.75 -9.76
N VAL A 194 14.61 11.33 -10.38
CA VAL A 194 14.64 10.73 -11.73
C VAL A 194 15.11 11.72 -12.80
N ARG A 195 14.98 13.04 -12.55
CA ARG A 195 15.51 14.08 -13.45
C ARG A 195 17.04 14.09 -13.51
N ARG A 196 17.69 13.69 -12.42
CA ARG A 196 19.16 13.71 -12.29
C ARG A 196 19.82 12.41 -12.75
N ARG A 197 19.04 11.34 -12.97
CA ARG A 197 19.55 10.06 -13.47
C ARG A 197 19.56 10.03 -15.00
N GLU A 198 20.71 9.69 -15.58
CA GLU A 198 20.82 9.29 -16.99
C GLU A 198 20.26 7.88 -17.16
N VAL A 199 19.40 7.68 -18.16
CA VAL A 199 18.82 6.37 -18.50
C VAL A 199 19.83 5.70 -19.45
N GLY A 200 20.31 4.49 -19.13
CA GLY A 200 21.22 3.73 -20.00
C GLY A 200 22.60 3.37 -19.42
N THR A 201 22.92 3.66 -18.15
CA THR A 201 24.19 3.24 -17.51
C THR A 201 24.00 2.23 -16.37
N ALA A 202 23.11 1.25 -16.56
CA ALA A 202 22.95 0.10 -15.65
C ALA A 202 22.93 -1.23 -16.42
#